data_AF-A0A3L7RPN1-F1
#
_entry.id   AF-A0A3L7RPN1-F1
#
_cell.length_a   1.000
_cell.length_b   1.000
_cell.length_c   1.000
_cell.angle_alpha   90.00
_cell.angle_beta   90.00
_cell.angle_gamma   90.00
#
_symmetry.space_group_name_H-M   'P 1'
#
loop_
_entity.id
_entity.type
_entity.pdbx_description
1 polymer ?
#
loop_
_entity_poly.entity_id
_entity_poly.type
_entity_poly.pdbx_seq_one_letter_code
_entity_poly.pdbx_strand_id
1 'polypeptide(L)'
;DFSRYGNASVITPNRSEAMAVCGFPIRDSDDAIRAAESIRARFGIAAVVVTLGEQGMVVVSSGSVAVIPTQAKGVFDVTGAGDTAVAMLAVAIAEGMPLEDACVLANAAAGIQVSRIGAARISRSEVLAAIDAQSTIAQGKVLGLETLQIAVRQARGEGKKIGFTNGCFDILHHGHVALLEAAARECDLLVVGVNSDASVTRLKGAPRPYVPSAARQAVLAALSSVAWVCEFAGDTPLELIRALEPDVLIKGADYKVADVVGGDLVLARGGRVVTPLFVANVSTTNIVDSILASRKASP
;
A
#
# COMPACT_ATOMS: atom_id res chain seq x y z
N ASP A 1 -10.97 15.94 -35.02
CA ASP A 1 -11.02 14.75 -35.88
C ASP A 1 -9.80 13.89 -35.59
N PHE A 2 -10.00 12.61 -35.26
CA PHE A 2 -8.94 11.65 -34.94
C PHE A 2 -8.64 10.66 -36.09
N SER A 3 -9.25 10.84 -37.27
CA SER A 3 -8.99 10.03 -38.47
C SER A 3 -7.51 9.86 -38.81
N ARG A 4 -6.68 10.88 -38.54
CA ARG A 4 -5.24 10.87 -38.78
C ARG A 4 -4.45 9.90 -37.90
N TYR A 5 -5.06 9.39 -36.83
CA TYR A 5 -4.46 8.43 -35.90
C TYR A 5 -4.97 6.99 -36.13
N GLY A 6 -5.67 6.73 -37.23
CA GLY A 6 -6.02 5.37 -37.64
C GLY A 6 -4.74 4.52 -37.72
N ASN A 7 -4.73 3.37 -37.05
CA ASN A 7 -3.58 2.46 -36.83
C ASN A 7 -2.62 2.81 -35.69
N ALA A 8 -2.87 3.85 -34.89
CA ALA A 8 -2.09 4.05 -33.66
C ALA A 8 -2.30 2.87 -32.68
N SER A 9 -1.22 2.42 -32.03
CA SER A 9 -1.30 1.41 -30.97
C SER A 9 -2.04 1.96 -29.75
N VAL A 10 -1.73 3.19 -29.37
CA VAL A 10 -2.39 3.89 -28.26
C VAL A 10 -2.51 5.37 -28.61
N ILE A 11 -3.62 6.00 -28.23
CA ILE A 11 -3.74 7.46 -28.17
C ILE A 11 -4.12 7.90 -26.76
N THR A 12 -3.74 9.12 -26.38
CA THR A 12 -3.92 9.63 -25.02
C THR A 12 -4.70 10.95 -24.95
N PRO A 13 -5.95 11.03 -25.48
CA PRO A 13 -6.68 12.29 -25.48
C PRO A 13 -6.96 12.79 -24.06
N ASN A 14 -6.94 14.10 -23.86
CA ASN A 14 -7.48 14.68 -22.63
C ASN A 14 -9.01 14.74 -22.66
N ARG A 15 -9.64 15.06 -21.52
CA ARG A 15 -11.10 15.19 -21.39
C ARG A 15 -11.72 16.07 -22.47
N SER A 16 -11.15 17.25 -22.72
CA SER A 16 -11.70 18.23 -23.67
C SER A 16 -11.62 17.71 -25.11
N GLU A 17 -10.52 17.07 -25.47
CA GLU A 17 -10.32 16.45 -26.79
C GLU A 17 -11.28 15.28 -27.01
N ALA A 18 -11.44 14.41 -26.01
CA ALA A 18 -12.37 13.28 -26.07
C ALA A 18 -13.83 13.77 -26.20
N MET A 19 -14.23 14.78 -25.41
CA MET A 19 -15.54 15.41 -25.51
C MET A 19 -15.81 16.00 -26.90
N ALA A 20 -14.82 16.70 -27.48
CA ALA A 20 -14.94 17.29 -28.81
C ALA A 20 -15.14 16.25 -29.92
N VAL A 21 -14.60 15.05 -29.75
CA VAL A 21 -14.71 13.96 -30.73
C VAL A 21 -15.99 13.15 -30.57
N CYS A 22 -16.39 12.88 -29.32
CA CYS A 22 -17.56 12.06 -29.00
C CYS A 22 -18.88 12.85 -29.05
N GLY A 23 -18.85 14.17 -28.84
CA GLY A 23 -20.03 15.02 -28.89
C GLY A 23 -20.93 14.93 -27.65
N PHE A 24 -20.44 14.42 -26.52
CA PHE A 24 -21.16 14.38 -25.25
C PHE A 24 -20.23 14.70 -24.06
N PRO A 25 -20.77 15.21 -22.92
CA PRO A 25 -19.97 15.57 -21.76
C PRO A 25 -19.39 14.35 -21.04
N ILE A 26 -18.18 14.49 -20.51
CA ILE A 26 -17.53 13.48 -19.66
C ILE A 26 -17.47 14.00 -18.23
N ARG A 27 -18.32 13.46 -17.34
CA ARG A 27 -18.45 13.91 -15.94
C ARG A 27 -17.71 13.02 -14.96
N ASP A 28 -17.71 11.72 -15.24
CA ASP A 28 -17.13 10.66 -14.41
C ASP A 28 -16.35 9.65 -15.25
N SER A 29 -15.85 8.61 -14.59
CA SER A 29 -15.10 7.54 -15.24
C SER A 29 -15.96 6.73 -16.21
N ASP A 30 -17.26 6.55 -15.95
CA ASP A 30 -18.16 5.79 -16.81
C ASP A 30 -18.40 6.52 -18.14
N ASP A 31 -18.63 7.85 -18.09
CA ASP A 31 -18.70 8.68 -19.29
C ASP A 31 -17.38 8.60 -20.09
N ALA A 32 -16.24 8.59 -19.39
CA ALA A 32 -14.91 8.52 -20.02
C ALA A 32 -14.64 7.16 -20.67
N ILE A 33 -15.07 6.05 -20.05
CA ILE A 33 -15.00 4.70 -20.61
C ILE A 33 -15.80 4.65 -21.91
N ARG A 34 -17.06 5.14 -21.89
CA ARG A 34 -17.90 5.18 -23.10
C ARG A 34 -17.29 6.05 -24.21
N ALA A 35 -16.68 7.18 -23.85
CA ALA A 35 -15.99 8.03 -24.82
C ALA A 35 -14.79 7.31 -25.45
N ALA A 36 -13.95 6.67 -24.63
CA ALA A 36 -12.80 5.91 -25.08
C ALA A 36 -13.18 4.74 -25.99
N GLU A 37 -14.22 3.98 -25.63
CA GLU A 37 -14.78 2.90 -26.47
C GLU A 37 -15.30 3.43 -27.81
N SER A 38 -16.05 4.53 -27.78
CA SER A 38 -16.58 5.18 -28.99
C SER A 38 -15.45 5.62 -29.93
N ILE A 39 -14.41 6.28 -29.40
CA ILE A 39 -13.24 6.70 -30.16
C ILE A 39 -12.52 5.49 -30.75
N ARG A 40 -12.26 4.47 -29.92
CA ARG A 40 -11.57 3.25 -30.33
C ARG A 40 -12.28 2.58 -31.51
N ALA A 41 -13.60 2.36 -31.37
CA ALA A 41 -14.42 1.72 -32.39
C ALA A 41 -14.55 2.58 -33.66
N ARG A 42 -14.77 3.88 -33.51
CA ARG A 42 -14.97 4.81 -34.64
C ARG A 42 -13.73 4.98 -35.51
N PHE A 43 -12.54 4.95 -34.92
CA PHE A 43 -11.29 5.23 -35.63
C PHE A 43 -10.36 4.02 -35.79
N GLY A 44 -10.76 2.83 -35.32
CA GLY A 44 -9.98 1.60 -35.47
C GLY A 44 -8.64 1.64 -34.73
N ILE A 45 -8.62 2.23 -33.54
CA ILE A 45 -7.41 2.37 -32.71
C ILE A 45 -7.34 1.17 -31.76
N ALA A 46 -6.15 0.65 -31.45
CA ALA A 46 -6.05 -0.53 -30.59
C ALA A 46 -6.38 -0.23 -29.12
N ALA A 47 -5.88 0.87 -28.58
CA ALA A 47 -6.23 1.34 -27.25
C ALA A 47 -6.36 2.88 -27.13
N VAL A 48 -7.21 3.33 -26.22
CA VAL A 48 -7.44 4.74 -25.92
C VAL A 48 -7.27 4.97 -24.43
N VAL A 49 -6.43 5.94 -24.06
CA VAL A 49 -6.18 6.35 -22.67
C VAL A 49 -6.69 7.78 -22.48
N VAL A 50 -7.84 7.96 -21.85
CA VAL A 50 -8.39 9.30 -21.59
C VAL A 50 -7.78 9.85 -20.30
N THR A 51 -7.09 10.98 -20.39
CA THR A 51 -6.56 11.68 -19.20
C THR A 51 -7.61 12.64 -18.63
N LEU A 52 -7.85 12.54 -17.32
CA LEU A 52 -8.95 13.20 -16.61
C LEU A 52 -8.46 14.19 -15.55
N GLY A 53 -7.16 14.51 -15.53
CA GLY A 53 -6.54 15.43 -14.58
C GLY A 53 -6.47 14.84 -13.17
N GLU A 54 -7.06 15.52 -12.19
CA GLU A 54 -7.14 15.05 -10.80
C GLU A 54 -7.94 13.75 -10.63
N GLN A 55 -8.77 13.38 -11.61
CA GLN A 55 -9.49 12.11 -11.59
C GLN A 55 -8.65 10.94 -12.15
N GLY A 56 -7.44 11.21 -12.65
CA GLY A 56 -6.52 10.19 -13.14
C GLY A 56 -6.69 9.87 -14.64
N MET A 57 -6.72 8.59 -14.98
CA MET A 57 -6.80 8.10 -16.37
C MET A 57 -7.82 6.96 -16.51
N VAL A 58 -8.42 6.87 -17.69
CA VAL A 58 -9.24 5.72 -18.10
C VAL A 58 -8.58 5.05 -19.30
N VAL A 59 -8.36 3.75 -19.22
CA VAL A 59 -7.71 2.95 -20.26
C VAL A 59 -8.74 1.99 -20.84
N VAL A 60 -8.87 1.98 -22.17
CA VAL A 60 -9.74 1.05 -22.89
C VAL A 60 -8.98 0.38 -24.03
N SER A 61 -8.90 -0.94 -24.00
CA SER A 61 -8.23 -1.79 -25.00
C SER A 61 -9.10 -3.00 -25.38
N SER A 62 -8.74 -3.74 -26.43
CA SER A 62 -9.51 -4.91 -26.88
C SER A 62 -9.58 -5.99 -25.79
N GLY A 63 -10.64 -5.96 -24.99
CA GLY A 63 -10.90 -6.89 -23.89
C GLY A 63 -10.54 -6.39 -22.49
N SER A 64 -10.03 -5.15 -22.33
CA SER A 64 -9.77 -4.58 -21.01
C SER A 64 -10.21 -3.14 -20.85
N VAL A 65 -10.66 -2.82 -19.64
CA VAL A 65 -11.03 -1.48 -19.18
C VAL A 65 -10.43 -1.30 -17.79
N ALA A 66 -9.69 -0.21 -17.59
CA ALA A 66 -9.10 0.13 -16.31
C ALA A 66 -9.30 1.60 -15.99
N VAL A 67 -9.50 1.90 -14.70
CA VAL A 67 -9.54 3.25 -14.15
C VAL A 67 -8.35 3.40 -13.23
N ILE A 68 -7.47 4.34 -13.53
CA ILE A 68 -6.22 4.57 -12.80
C ILE A 68 -6.35 5.90 -12.08
N PRO A 69 -6.44 5.94 -10.74
CA PRO A 69 -6.61 7.18 -9.99
C PRO A 69 -5.34 8.04 -10.07
N THR A 70 -5.49 9.37 -10.00
CA THR A 70 -4.34 10.29 -10.05
C THR A 70 -3.35 10.04 -8.92
N GLN A 71 -2.06 10.32 -9.16
CA GLN A 71 -1.03 10.35 -8.13
C GLN A 71 -0.62 11.78 -7.72
N ALA A 72 -1.20 12.80 -8.36
CA ALA A 72 -0.82 14.19 -8.11
C ALA A 72 -1.19 14.62 -6.67
N LYS A 73 -0.19 14.97 -5.86
CA LYS A 73 -0.36 15.65 -4.58
C LYS A 73 0.09 17.09 -4.74
N GLY A 74 -0.87 18.02 -4.78
CA GLY A 74 -0.59 19.45 -5.01
C GLY A 74 -0.31 19.75 -6.48
N VAL A 75 -1.33 20.18 -7.20
CA VAL A 75 -1.20 20.63 -8.59
C VAL A 75 -0.74 22.08 -8.58
N PHE A 76 0.48 22.34 -9.07
CA PHE A 76 1.07 23.67 -9.19
C PHE A 76 1.03 24.19 -10.63
N ASP A 77 1.34 23.35 -11.61
CA ASP A 77 1.34 23.70 -13.04
C ASP A 77 1.10 22.44 -13.87
N VAL A 78 0.18 22.48 -14.84
CA VAL A 78 -0.16 21.32 -15.68
C VAL A 78 0.72 21.19 -16.93
N THR A 79 1.62 22.14 -17.13
CA THR A 79 2.49 22.21 -18.32
C THR A 79 3.43 20.99 -18.39
N GLY A 80 3.44 20.31 -19.54
CA GLY A 80 4.32 19.17 -19.81
C GLY A 80 3.88 17.84 -19.18
N ALA A 81 2.77 17.80 -18.43
CA ALA A 81 2.26 16.57 -17.82
C ALA A 81 1.81 15.53 -18.86
N GLY A 82 1.15 15.98 -19.92
CA GLY A 82 0.75 15.13 -21.05
C GLY A 82 1.96 14.53 -21.77
N ASP A 83 2.94 15.36 -22.10
CA ASP A 83 4.17 14.91 -22.77
C ASP A 83 4.95 13.91 -21.91
N THR A 84 5.00 14.14 -20.60
CA THR A 84 5.61 13.22 -19.63
C THR A 84 4.88 11.89 -19.59
N ALA A 85 3.55 11.90 -19.54
CA ALA A 85 2.73 10.68 -19.55
C ALA A 85 2.98 9.88 -20.83
N VAL A 86 2.94 10.53 -21.99
CA VAL A 86 3.15 9.89 -23.30
C VAL A 86 4.57 9.33 -23.41
N ALA A 87 5.59 10.07 -22.97
CA ALA A 87 6.98 9.62 -23.00
C ALA A 87 7.17 8.37 -22.13
N MET A 88 6.64 8.36 -20.90
CA MET A 88 6.74 7.18 -20.03
C MET A 88 5.93 6.00 -20.53
N LEU A 89 4.74 6.25 -21.08
CA LEU A 89 3.92 5.21 -21.69
C LEU A 89 4.65 4.55 -22.86
N ALA A 90 5.28 5.35 -23.72
CA ALA A 90 6.04 4.86 -24.87
C ALA A 90 7.24 4.00 -24.43
N VAL A 91 8.00 4.45 -23.42
CA VAL A 91 9.12 3.68 -22.86
C VAL A 91 8.63 2.34 -22.28
N ALA A 92 7.58 2.36 -21.47
CA ALA A 92 7.06 1.16 -20.83
C ALA A 92 6.52 0.14 -21.83
N ILE A 93 5.79 0.59 -22.86
CA ILE A 93 5.30 -0.28 -23.94
C ILE A 93 6.47 -0.84 -24.76
N ALA A 94 7.50 -0.04 -25.03
CA ALA A 94 8.69 -0.50 -25.77
C ALA A 94 9.44 -1.63 -25.03
N GLU A 95 9.41 -1.61 -23.69
CA GLU A 95 9.94 -2.68 -22.83
C GLU A 95 8.99 -3.89 -22.68
N GLY A 96 7.86 -3.90 -23.39
CA GLY A 96 6.90 -5.01 -23.38
C GLY A 96 5.99 -5.06 -22.15
N MET A 97 5.87 -3.96 -21.42
CA MET A 97 4.98 -3.87 -20.26
C MET A 97 3.49 -3.92 -20.68
N PRO A 98 2.61 -4.60 -19.91
CA PRO A 98 1.17 -4.51 -20.12
C PRO A 98 0.69 -3.06 -20.10
N LEU A 99 -0.29 -2.73 -20.95
CA LEU A 99 -0.73 -1.34 -21.13
C LEU A 99 -1.22 -0.70 -19.82
N GLU A 100 -1.91 -1.46 -18.98
CA GLU A 100 -2.43 -0.97 -17.71
C GLU A 100 -1.30 -0.59 -16.75
N ASP A 101 -0.30 -1.46 -16.60
CA ASP A 101 0.90 -1.19 -15.80
C ASP A 101 1.71 0.00 -16.36
N ALA A 102 1.82 0.08 -17.69
CA ALA A 102 2.46 1.20 -18.37
C ALA A 102 1.73 2.53 -18.10
N CYS A 103 0.39 2.52 -18.03
CA CYS A 103 -0.40 3.69 -17.67
C CYS A 103 -0.26 4.07 -16.19
N VAL A 104 -0.06 3.10 -15.29
CA VAL A 104 0.27 3.40 -13.87
C VAL A 104 1.59 4.16 -13.78
N LEU A 105 2.64 3.74 -14.51
CA LEU A 105 3.92 4.47 -14.59
C LEU A 105 3.73 5.87 -15.17
N ALA A 106 2.98 5.99 -16.27
CA ALA A 106 2.73 7.25 -16.94
C ALA A 106 1.99 8.25 -16.03
N ASN A 107 0.96 7.78 -15.32
CA ASN A 107 0.21 8.58 -14.37
C ASN A 107 1.04 9.00 -13.16
N ALA A 108 1.95 8.15 -12.68
CA ALA A 108 2.92 8.51 -11.65
C ALA A 108 3.84 9.65 -12.08
N ALA A 109 4.46 9.51 -13.25
CA ALA A 109 5.35 10.52 -13.80
C ALA A 109 4.62 11.85 -14.06
N ALA A 110 3.43 11.80 -14.65
CA ALA A 110 2.60 12.99 -14.85
C ALA A 110 2.20 13.65 -13.52
N GLY A 111 1.88 12.86 -12.50
CA GLY A 111 1.58 13.34 -11.14
C GLY A 111 2.74 14.09 -10.49
N ILE A 112 3.98 13.61 -10.70
CA ILE A 112 5.19 14.33 -10.27
C ILE A 112 5.35 15.62 -11.07
N GLN A 113 5.16 15.57 -12.39
CA GLN A 113 5.34 16.72 -13.26
C GLN A 113 4.42 17.87 -12.89
N VAL A 114 3.15 17.59 -12.57
CA VAL A 114 2.20 18.64 -12.20
C VAL A 114 2.50 19.33 -10.87
N SER A 115 3.39 18.75 -10.07
CA SER A 115 3.83 19.35 -8.80
C SER A 115 4.97 20.36 -8.96
N ARG A 116 5.39 20.64 -10.20
CA ARG A 116 6.56 21.47 -10.54
C ARG A 116 6.19 22.58 -11.50
N ILE A 117 6.96 23.67 -11.47
CA ILE A 117 6.79 24.79 -12.42
C ILE A 117 7.49 24.44 -13.74
N GLY A 118 6.74 24.46 -14.84
CA GLY A 118 7.24 24.17 -16.19
C GLY A 118 7.66 22.71 -16.42
N ALA A 119 8.10 22.41 -17.65
CA ALA A 119 8.56 21.07 -18.06
C ALA A 119 9.88 20.69 -17.37
N ALA A 120 9.81 19.94 -16.27
CA ALA A 120 10.96 19.61 -15.43
C ALA A 120 11.39 18.15 -15.61
N ARG A 121 12.68 17.86 -15.40
CA ARG A 121 13.22 16.49 -15.54
C ARG A 121 12.77 15.60 -14.38
N ILE A 122 12.12 14.49 -14.69
CA ILE A 122 11.77 13.46 -13.68
C ILE A 122 12.82 12.35 -13.68
N SER A 123 13.18 11.88 -12.49
CA SER A 123 14.11 10.76 -12.32
C SER A 123 13.39 9.43 -12.06
N ARG A 124 14.06 8.31 -12.37
CA ARG A 124 13.55 6.96 -12.12
C ARG A 124 13.20 6.73 -10.65
N SER A 125 14.03 7.19 -9.73
CA SER A 125 13.81 7.05 -8.28
C SER A 125 12.54 7.74 -7.81
N GLU A 126 12.20 8.89 -8.41
CA GLU A 126 10.97 9.62 -8.05
C GLU A 126 9.73 8.91 -8.55
N VAL A 127 9.76 8.37 -9.77
CA VAL A 127 8.65 7.58 -10.32
C VAL A 127 8.42 6.33 -9.46
N LEU A 128 9.48 5.61 -9.10
CA LEU A 128 9.39 4.44 -8.22
C LEU A 128 8.80 4.82 -6.86
N ALA A 129 9.27 5.91 -6.24
CA ALA A 129 8.74 6.39 -4.96
C ALA A 129 7.26 6.80 -5.05
N ALA A 130 6.80 7.36 -6.17
CA ALA A 130 5.41 7.75 -6.38
C ALA A 130 4.48 6.53 -6.54
N ILE A 131 4.94 5.50 -7.26
CA ILE A 131 4.24 4.21 -7.37
C ILE A 131 4.16 3.52 -6.01
N ASP A 132 5.28 3.47 -5.29
CA ASP A 132 5.33 2.94 -3.94
C ASP A 132 4.35 3.70 -3.04
N ALA A 133 4.31 5.04 -3.10
CA ALA A 133 3.36 5.85 -2.32
C ALA A 133 1.88 5.56 -2.63
N GLN A 134 1.54 5.07 -3.83
CA GLN A 134 0.18 4.67 -4.21
C GLN A 134 -0.20 3.30 -3.65
N SER A 135 0.77 2.39 -3.50
CA SER A 135 0.60 1.18 -2.70
C SER A 135 0.56 1.51 -1.19
N THR A 136 1.25 2.56 -0.73
CA THR A 136 1.68 2.73 0.68
C THR A 136 0.84 3.69 1.52
N ILE A 137 -0.50 3.55 1.53
CA ILE A 137 -1.23 3.91 2.76
C ILE A 137 -1.70 2.64 3.51
N ALA A 138 -1.85 1.52 2.81
CA ALA A 138 -2.06 0.21 3.46
C ALA A 138 -1.40 -1.00 2.76
N GLN A 139 -1.12 -0.96 1.45
CA GLN A 139 -0.59 -2.12 0.71
C GLN A 139 0.95 -2.18 0.66
N GLY A 140 1.67 -1.06 0.54
CA GLY A 140 3.14 -1.06 0.44
C GLY A 140 3.87 -1.34 1.76
N LYS A 141 3.16 -1.22 2.89
CA LYS A 141 3.70 -1.70 4.17
C LYS A 141 3.45 -3.18 4.40
N VAL A 142 2.45 -3.78 3.75
CA VAL A 142 2.15 -5.21 3.90
C VAL A 142 3.02 -5.98 2.93
N LEU A 143 4.07 -6.61 3.44
CA LEU A 143 5.07 -7.32 2.65
C LEU A 143 5.07 -8.81 3.00
N GLY A 144 5.19 -9.65 1.97
CA GLY A 144 5.57 -11.05 2.16
C GLY A 144 7.00 -11.17 2.67
N LEU A 145 7.34 -12.32 3.28
CA LEU A 145 8.62 -12.52 3.96
C LEU A 145 9.84 -12.23 3.06
N GLU A 146 9.85 -12.72 1.83
CA GLU A 146 10.97 -12.53 0.89
C GLU A 146 11.21 -11.04 0.58
N THR A 147 10.15 -10.32 0.24
CA THR A 147 10.21 -8.87 -0.03
C THR A 147 10.62 -8.09 1.22
N LEU A 148 10.08 -8.45 2.38
CA LEU A 148 10.43 -7.83 3.64
C LEU A 148 11.91 -8.02 3.98
N GLN A 149 12.49 -9.20 3.72
CA GLN A 149 13.92 -9.43 3.93
C GLN A 149 14.80 -8.55 3.03
N ILE A 150 14.35 -8.25 1.80
CA ILE A 150 15.05 -7.33 0.91
C ILE A 150 14.98 -5.90 1.48
N ALA A 151 13.78 -5.44 1.86
CA ALA A 151 13.57 -4.12 2.44
C ALA A 151 14.37 -3.89 3.74
N VAL A 152 14.38 -4.88 4.63
CA VAL A 152 15.16 -4.86 5.88
C VAL A 152 16.66 -4.80 5.60
N ARG A 153 17.17 -5.60 4.64
CA ARG A 153 18.59 -5.56 4.26
C ARG A 153 18.99 -4.20 3.69
N GLN A 154 18.15 -3.60 2.86
CA GLN A 154 18.40 -2.27 2.31
C GLN A 154 18.44 -1.21 3.42
N ALA A 155 17.43 -1.17 4.29
CA ALA A 155 17.37 -0.22 5.39
C ALA A 155 18.58 -0.34 6.34
N ARG A 156 19.06 -1.57 6.58
CA ARG A 156 20.31 -1.78 7.33
C ARG A 156 21.54 -1.24 6.61
N GLY A 157 21.62 -1.39 5.29
CA GLY A 157 22.67 -0.79 4.47
C GLY A 157 22.70 0.75 4.59
N GLU A 158 21.56 1.36 4.89
CA GLU A 158 21.39 2.79 5.18
C GLU A 158 21.61 3.15 6.67
N GLY A 159 22.02 2.18 7.50
CA GLY A 159 22.28 2.37 8.92
C GLY A 159 21.04 2.47 9.81
N LYS A 160 19.86 2.08 9.33
CA LYS A 160 18.61 2.09 10.10
C LYS A 160 18.53 0.92 11.07
N LYS A 161 18.05 1.17 12.30
CA LYS A 161 17.75 0.16 13.32
C LYS A 161 16.37 -0.41 13.11
N ILE A 162 16.28 -1.74 13.06
CA ILE A 162 15.03 -2.47 12.81
C ILE A 162 14.43 -2.97 14.13
N GLY A 163 13.24 -2.50 14.44
CA GLY A 163 12.43 -3.01 15.55
C GLY A 163 11.45 -4.06 15.05
N PHE A 164 11.17 -5.07 15.87
CA PHE A 164 10.16 -6.08 15.57
C PHE A 164 9.24 -6.29 16.76
N THR A 165 7.94 -6.35 16.48
CA THR A 165 6.93 -6.83 17.41
C THR A 165 5.93 -7.72 16.71
N ASN A 166 5.12 -8.46 17.45
CA ASN A 166 4.08 -9.29 16.84
C ASN A 166 2.88 -9.52 17.76
N GLY A 167 1.75 -9.84 17.14
CA GLY A 167 0.52 -10.18 17.85
C GLY A 167 -0.62 -10.55 16.92
N CYS A 168 -1.74 -10.96 17.52
CA CYS A 168 -2.97 -11.24 16.77
C CYS A 168 -3.64 -9.95 16.28
N PHE A 169 -3.63 -8.88 17.08
CA PHE A 169 -4.30 -7.61 16.76
C PHE A 169 -5.74 -7.77 16.25
N ASP A 170 -6.52 -8.63 16.92
CA ASP A 170 -7.85 -9.04 16.46
C ASP A 170 -8.80 -7.83 16.33
N ILE A 171 -9.14 -7.20 17.45
CA ILE A 171 -9.80 -5.89 17.44
C ILE A 171 -8.81 -4.88 18.01
N LEU A 172 -8.37 -3.97 17.15
CA LEU A 172 -7.48 -2.88 17.54
C LEU A 172 -8.19 -1.92 18.50
N HIS A 173 -7.41 -1.40 19.44
CA HIS A 173 -7.85 -0.45 20.46
C HIS A 173 -6.67 0.42 20.88
N HIS A 174 -6.92 1.46 21.66
CA HIS A 174 -5.90 2.44 22.04
C HIS A 174 -4.66 1.80 22.70
N GLY A 175 -4.83 0.74 23.49
CA GLY A 175 -3.69 0.00 24.08
C GLY A 175 -2.71 -0.55 23.04
N HIS A 176 -3.20 -1.10 21.91
CA HIS A 176 -2.33 -1.53 20.82
C HIS A 176 -1.63 -0.35 20.14
N VAL A 177 -2.35 0.74 19.89
CA VAL A 177 -1.77 1.94 19.26
C VAL A 177 -0.66 2.52 20.13
N ALA A 178 -0.91 2.69 21.43
CA ALA A 178 0.09 3.19 22.37
C ALA A 178 1.32 2.28 22.47
N LEU A 179 1.12 0.95 22.47
CA LEU A 179 2.21 -0.02 22.45
C LEU A 179 3.05 0.10 21.17
N LEU A 180 2.41 0.20 20.00
CA LEU A 180 3.10 0.32 18.72
C LEU A 180 3.85 1.66 18.60
N GLU A 181 3.28 2.75 19.10
CA GLU A 181 3.97 4.03 19.19
C GLU A 181 5.18 3.98 20.14
N ALA A 182 5.05 3.30 21.29
CA ALA A 182 6.17 3.10 22.19
C ALA A 182 7.26 2.23 21.54
N ALA A 183 6.87 1.16 20.86
CA ALA A 183 7.79 0.29 20.12
C ALA A 183 8.54 1.05 19.02
N ALA A 184 7.84 1.91 18.28
CA ALA A 184 8.43 2.71 17.20
C ALA A 184 9.46 3.72 17.70
N ARG A 185 9.42 4.15 18.97
CA ARG A 185 10.44 5.04 19.55
C ARG A 185 11.76 4.32 19.84
N GLU A 186 11.77 2.99 19.86
CA GLU A 186 12.95 2.19 20.18
C GLU A 186 13.79 1.80 18.95
N CYS A 187 13.32 2.14 17.74
CA CYS A 187 13.93 1.79 16.46
C CYS A 187 13.68 2.88 15.40
N ASP A 188 14.35 2.80 14.25
CA ASP A 188 14.05 3.70 13.12
C ASP A 188 12.87 3.19 12.30
N LEU A 189 12.74 1.87 12.16
CA LEU A 189 11.70 1.22 11.36
C LEU A 189 11.11 0.04 12.15
N LEU A 190 9.80 0.10 12.41
CA LEU A 190 9.07 -0.94 13.14
C LEU A 190 8.39 -1.92 12.18
N VAL A 191 8.77 -3.20 12.30
CA VAL A 191 8.08 -4.33 11.66
C VAL A 191 7.08 -4.94 12.63
N VAL A 192 5.86 -5.18 12.15
CA VAL A 192 4.80 -5.87 12.90
C VAL A 192 4.48 -7.22 12.27
N GLY A 193 4.79 -8.29 12.97
CA GLY A 193 4.36 -9.64 12.64
C GLY A 193 2.88 -9.86 13.02
N VAL A 194 2.07 -10.33 12.07
CA VAL A 194 0.64 -10.59 12.28
C VAL A 194 0.36 -12.08 12.15
N ASN A 195 -0.24 -12.66 13.18
CA ASN A 195 -0.65 -14.07 13.13
C ASN A 195 -1.73 -14.26 12.05
N SER A 196 -1.61 -15.30 11.22
CA SER A 196 -2.66 -15.71 10.28
C SER A 196 -3.92 -16.18 11.02
N ASP A 197 -5.05 -16.27 10.31
CA ASP A 197 -6.32 -16.67 10.93
C ASP A 197 -6.24 -18.07 11.56
N ALA A 198 -5.62 -19.02 10.87
CA ALA A 198 -5.39 -20.35 11.40
C ALA A 198 -4.51 -20.35 12.66
N SER A 199 -3.47 -19.48 12.71
CA SER A 199 -2.62 -19.32 13.89
C SER A 199 -3.42 -18.76 15.07
N VAL A 200 -4.24 -17.73 14.84
CA VAL A 200 -5.10 -17.16 15.89
C VAL A 200 -6.11 -18.17 16.41
N THR A 201 -6.77 -18.94 15.53
CA THR A 201 -7.72 -19.97 15.94
C THR A 201 -7.05 -21.06 16.79
N ARG A 202 -5.83 -21.52 16.45
CA ARG A 202 -5.10 -22.48 17.29
C ARG A 202 -4.72 -21.90 18.66
N LEU A 203 -4.31 -20.63 18.71
CA LEU A 203 -3.84 -19.98 19.93
C LEU A 203 -4.96 -19.53 20.88
N LYS A 204 -6.12 -19.14 20.33
CA LYS A 204 -7.20 -18.50 21.10
C LYS A 204 -8.53 -19.26 21.06
N GLY A 205 -8.68 -20.25 20.18
CA GLY A 205 -9.91 -21.01 19.99
C GLY A 205 -11.00 -20.27 19.21
N ALA A 206 -11.98 -21.02 18.72
CA ALA A 206 -13.17 -20.45 18.09
C ALA A 206 -13.99 -19.63 19.11
N PRO A 207 -14.62 -18.50 18.70
CA PRO A 207 -14.80 -18.02 17.33
C PRO A 207 -13.69 -17.08 16.80
N ARG A 208 -12.51 -17.03 17.43
CA ARG A 208 -11.45 -16.10 17.02
C ARG A 208 -10.63 -16.64 15.82
N PRO A 209 -10.14 -15.75 14.94
CA PRO A 209 -10.24 -14.29 15.00
C PRO A 209 -11.63 -13.76 14.60
N TYR A 210 -12.02 -12.62 15.17
CA TYR A 210 -13.21 -11.89 14.74
C TYR A 210 -12.98 -11.10 13.45
N VAL A 211 -11.73 -10.65 13.23
CA VAL A 211 -11.33 -9.89 12.05
C VAL A 211 -10.33 -10.72 11.22
N PRO A 212 -10.60 -10.96 9.92
CA PRO A 212 -9.68 -11.70 9.05
C PRO A 212 -8.30 -11.06 8.94
N SER A 213 -7.27 -11.87 8.70
CA SER A 213 -5.87 -11.42 8.74
C SER A 213 -5.57 -10.29 7.77
N ALA A 214 -6.12 -10.33 6.56
CA ALA A 214 -5.95 -9.28 5.56
C ALA A 214 -6.44 -7.92 6.08
N ALA A 215 -7.57 -7.87 6.77
CA ALA A 215 -8.11 -6.64 7.33
C ALA A 215 -7.27 -6.14 8.53
N ARG A 216 -6.81 -7.04 9.40
CA ARG A 216 -5.91 -6.69 10.51
C ARG A 216 -4.60 -6.08 10.00
N GLN A 217 -4.00 -6.68 8.97
CA GLN A 217 -2.80 -6.18 8.33
C GLN A 217 -3.00 -4.78 7.72
N ALA A 218 -4.11 -4.57 7.01
CA ALA A 218 -4.43 -3.28 6.40
C ALA A 218 -4.56 -2.15 7.45
N VAL A 219 -5.22 -2.41 8.59
CA VAL A 219 -5.36 -1.40 9.65
C VAL A 219 -4.01 -1.10 10.31
N LEU A 220 -3.19 -2.13 10.57
CA LEU A 220 -1.84 -1.93 11.12
C LEU A 220 -0.95 -1.13 10.16
N ALA A 221 -1.03 -1.41 8.86
CA ALA A 221 -0.29 -0.69 7.84
C ALA A 221 -0.67 0.81 7.75
N ALA A 222 -1.92 1.15 8.07
CA ALA A 222 -2.37 2.54 8.10
C ALA A 222 -1.77 3.34 9.27
N LEU A 223 -1.21 2.69 10.31
CA LEU A 223 -0.60 3.38 11.43
C LEU A 223 0.75 4.00 11.05
N SER A 224 0.95 5.26 11.40
CA SER A 224 2.20 6.00 11.13
C SER A 224 3.40 5.42 11.87
N SER A 225 3.19 4.79 13.03
CA SER A 225 4.22 4.14 13.84
C SER A 225 4.73 2.82 13.25
N VAL A 226 4.05 2.26 12.24
CA VAL A 226 4.40 0.98 11.62
C VAL A 226 5.08 1.23 10.28
N ALA A 227 6.26 0.66 10.07
CA ALA A 227 6.99 0.72 8.80
C ALA A 227 6.57 -0.42 7.87
N TRP A 228 6.50 -1.65 8.40
CA TRP A 228 6.08 -2.83 7.65
C TRP A 228 5.25 -3.80 8.48
N VAL A 229 4.43 -4.58 7.79
CA VAL A 229 3.56 -5.61 8.33
C VAL A 229 3.82 -6.91 7.55
N CYS A 230 3.96 -8.03 8.25
CA CYS A 230 4.12 -9.34 7.61
C CYS A 230 3.27 -10.38 8.33
N GLU A 231 2.49 -11.14 7.57
CA GLU A 231 1.77 -12.30 8.09
C GLU A 231 2.72 -13.46 8.40
N PHE A 232 2.40 -14.25 9.43
CA PHE A 232 3.02 -15.55 9.66
C PHE A 232 2.02 -16.58 10.16
N ALA A 233 2.21 -17.84 9.76
CA ALA A 233 1.29 -18.93 10.08
C ALA A 233 1.68 -19.75 11.32
N GLY A 234 2.92 -19.64 11.80
CA GLY A 234 3.40 -20.36 12.98
C GLY A 234 2.72 -19.94 14.28
N ASP A 235 2.83 -20.76 15.31
CA ASP A 235 2.30 -20.44 16.66
C ASP A 235 3.19 -19.42 17.38
N THR A 236 4.45 -19.30 16.93
CA THR A 236 5.40 -18.31 17.41
C THR A 236 6.01 -17.53 16.24
N PRO A 237 6.50 -16.30 16.46
CA PRO A 237 7.15 -15.49 15.42
C PRO A 237 8.60 -15.92 15.14
N LEU A 238 9.07 -17.05 15.67
CA LEU A 238 10.50 -17.39 15.73
C LEU A 238 11.15 -17.47 14.34
N GLU A 239 10.44 -17.99 13.34
CA GLU A 239 10.94 -18.07 11.97
C GLU A 239 11.11 -16.68 11.35
N LEU A 240 10.16 -15.77 11.57
CA LEU A 240 10.27 -14.37 11.14
C LEU A 240 11.43 -13.67 11.85
N ILE A 241 11.59 -13.89 13.16
CA ILE A 241 12.71 -13.30 13.91
C ILE A 241 14.05 -13.82 13.38
N ARG A 242 14.18 -15.11 13.06
CA ARG A 242 15.38 -15.67 12.44
C ARG A 242 15.64 -15.11 11.04
N ALA A 243 14.59 -14.89 10.26
CA ALA A 243 14.69 -14.41 8.89
C ALA A 243 15.02 -12.92 8.79
N LEU A 244 14.50 -12.11 9.72
CA LEU A 244 14.64 -10.64 9.74
C LEU A 244 15.78 -10.18 10.65
N GLU A 245 16.12 -10.99 11.65
CA GLU A 245 17.22 -10.77 12.59
C GLU A 245 17.17 -9.39 13.28
N PRO A 246 16.03 -8.94 13.83
CA PRO A 246 15.81 -7.55 14.25
C PRO A 246 16.81 -7.08 15.32
N ASP A 247 17.11 -5.78 15.32
CA ASP A 247 18.02 -5.15 16.29
C ASP A 247 17.35 -4.94 17.65
N VAL A 248 16.03 -4.74 17.64
CA VAL A 248 15.20 -4.55 18.83
C VAL A 248 13.98 -5.46 18.76
N LEU A 249 13.77 -6.27 19.78
CA LEU A 249 12.57 -7.08 19.94
C LEU A 249 11.66 -6.47 20.99
N ILE A 250 10.45 -6.08 20.60
CA ILE A 250 9.48 -5.41 21.48
C ILE A 250 8.32 -6.34 21.81
N LYS A 251 8.06 -6.55 23.10
CA LYS A 251 6.90 -7.29 23.61
C LYS A 251 6.12 -6.50 24.65
N GLY A 252 4.82 -6.80 24.78
CA GLY A 252 3.98 -6.21 25.82
C GLY A 252 4.47 -6.55 27.23
N ALA A 253 4.10 -5.72 28.21
CA ALA A 253 4.58 -5.80 29.60
C ALA A 253 4.26 -7.10 30.35
N ASP A 254 3.39 -7.95 29.80
CA ASP A 254 2.98 -9.23 30.42
C ASP A 254 4.06 -10.31 30.38
N TYR A 255 5.15 -10.10 29.63
CA TYR A 255 6.24 -11.07 29.46
C TYR A 255 7.50 -10.63 30.19
N LYS A 256 8.14 -11.56 30.91
CA LYS A 256 9.53 -11.36 31.35
C LYS A 256 10.44 -11.47 30.14
N VAL A 257 11.52 -10.68 30.11
CA VAL A 257 12.51 -10.68 29.02
C VAL A 257 13.03 -12.09 28.71
N ALA A 258 13.22 -12.93 29.74
CA ALA A 258 13.68 -14.32 29.58
C ALA A 258 12.67 -15.24 28.88
N ASP A 259 11.37 -14.90 28.91
CA ASP A 259 10.29 -15.70 28.33
C ASP A 259 9.88 -15.19 26.94
N VAL A 260 10.54 -14.15 26.43
CA VAL A 260 10.27 -13.60 25.11
C VAL A 260 10.84 -14.52 24.04
N VAL A 261 9.95 -15.14 23.27
CA VAL A 261 10.33 -16.01 22.14
C VAL A 261 11.21 -15.25 21.15
N GLY A 262 12.42 -15.77 20.89
CA GLY A 262 13.43 -15.17 20.01
C GLY A 262 14.29 -14.08 20.67
N GLY A 263 14.09 -13.80 21.96
CA GLY A 263 14.90 -12.83 22.70
C GLY A 263 16.36 -13.25 22.83
N ASP A 264 16.60 -14.54 23.06
CA ASP A 264 17.93 -15.16 23.08
C ASP A 264 18.70 -14.94 21.78
N LEU A 265 18.05 -15.15 20.62
CA LEU A 265 18.63 -14.92 19.30
C LEU A 265 19.03 -13.45 19.07
N VAL A 266 18.17 -12.52 19.48
CA VAL A 266 18.40 -11.08 19.31
C VAL A 266 19.53 -10.61 20.24
N LEU A 267 19.51 -11.04 21.51
CA LEU A 267 20.54 -10.70 22.51
C LEU A 267 21.92 -11.26 22.13
N ALA A 268 21.99 -12.50 21.63
CA ALA A 268 23.24 -13.13 21.22
C ALA A 268 23.98 -12.35 20.10
N ARG A 269 23.25 -11.51 19.37
CA ARG A 269 23.77 -10.66 18.28
C ARG A 269 24.05 -9.22 18.69
N GLY A 270 23.92 -8.91 19.98
CA GLY A 270 24.08 -7.55 20.51
C GLY A 270 22.84 -6.68 20.31
N GLY A 271 21.71 -7.25 19.90
CA GLY A 271 20.41 -6.57 19.93
C GLY A 271 19.87 -6.46 21.35
N ARG A 272 18.66 -5.90 21.49
CA ARG A 272 18.00 -5.73 22.80
C ARG A 272 16.55 -6.14 22.79
N VAL A 273 16.04 -6.54 23.94
CA VAL A 273 14.63 -6.84 24.18
C VAL A 273 14.04 -5.74 25.04
N VAL A 274 12.92 -5.16 24.60
CA VAL A 274 12.23 -4.08 25.31
C VAL A 274 10.81 -4.52 25.64
N THR A 275 10.39 -4.22 26.87
CA THR A 275 9.03 -4.43 27.35
C THR A 275 8.43 -3.09 27.80
N PRO A 276 7.80 -2.32 26.88
CA PRO A 276 7.23 -1.02 27.21
C PRO A 276 6.13 -1.16 28.26
N LEU A 277 6.05 -0.19 29.19
CA LEU A 277 5.01 -0.14 30.21
C LEU A 277 3.63 -0.04 29.54
N PHE A 278 2.74 -0.95 29.93
CA PHE A 278 1.39 -1.06 29.37
C PHE A 278 0.48 0.01 29.99
N VAL A 279 -0.36 0.66 29.16
CA VAL A 279 -1.47 1.49 29.66
C VAL A 279 -2.58 0.55 30.09
N ALA A 280 -2.86 0.48 31.39
CA ALA A 280 -3.87 -0.42 31.94
C ALA A 280 -5.30 -0.14 31.40
N ASN A 281 -6.13 -1.19 31.39
CA ASN A 281 -7.60 -1.23 31.26
C ASN A 281 -8.31 -1.46 29.91
N VAL A 282 -7.66 -1.76 28.79
CA VAL A 282 -8.41 -2.20 27.58
C VAL A 282 -7.78 -3.39 26.88
N SER A 283 -8.57 -4.47 26.74
CA SER A 283 -8.27 -5.65 25.94
C SER A 283 -9.43 -5.93 24.97
N THR A 284 -9.16 -6.56 23.82
CA THR A 284 -10.20 -7.04 22.90
C THR A 284 -11.25 -7.91 23.62
N THR A 285 -10.82 -8.72 24.58
CA THR A 285 -11.72 -9.56 25.39
C THR A 285 -12.68 -8.70 26.21
N ASN A 286 -12.20 -7.65 26.88
CA ASN A 286 -13.05 -6.76 27.67
C ASN A 286 -14.08 -6.01 26.80
N ILE A 287 -13.70 -5.61 25.59
CA ILE A 287 -14.61 -4.96 24.63
C ILE A 287 -15.73 -5.92 24.23
N VAL A 288 -15.37 -7.15 23.84
CA VAL A 288 -16.34 -8.16 23.42
C VAL A 288 -17.24 -8.57 24.59
N ASP A 289 -16.69 -8.79 25.77
CA ASP A 289 -17.45 -9.15 26.98
C ASP A 289 -18.41 -8.03 27.38
N SER A 290 -18.02 -6.76 27.25
CA SER A 290 -18.91 -5.62 27.47
C SER A 290 -20.08 -5.58 26.48
N ILE A 291 -19.85 -5.87 25.20
CA ILE A 291 -20.89 -5.96 24.17
C ILE A 291 -21.83 -7.15 24.42
N LEU A 292 -21.28 -8.30 24.83
CA LEU A 292 -22.10 -9.49 25.15
C LEU A 292 -22.91 -9.30 26.44
N ALA A 293 -22.36 -8.62 27.44
CA ALA A 293 -23.04 -8.29 28.68
C ALA A 293 -24.18 -7.30 28.46
N SER A 294 -23.98 -6.26 27.62
CA SER A 294 -25.03 -5.30 27.30
C SER A 294 -26.19 -5.93 26.51
N ARG A 295 -25.91 -6.90 25.63
CA ARG A 295 -26.94 -7.69 24.94
C ARG A 295 -27.75 -8.62 25.84
N LYS A 296 -27.15 -9.18 26.90
CA LYS A 296 -27.89 -10.01 27.89
C LYS A 296 -28.77 -9.19 28.83
N ALA A 297 -28.50 -7.89 28.95
CA ALA A 297 -29.23 -6.97 29.83
C ALA A 297 -30.38 -6.22 29.12
N SER A 298 -30.54 -6.39 27.80
CA SER A 298 -31.72 -5.90 27.07
C SER A 298 -32.81 -6.99 27.06
N PRO A 299 -34.02 -6.71 27.60
CA PRO A 299 -35.14 -7.66 27.59
C PRO A 299 -35.68 -7.94 26.18
#